data_AF-A0AAU9UFX9-F1
#
_entry.id   AF-A0AAU9UFX9-F1
#
_cell.length_a   1.000
_cell.length_b   1.000
_cell.length_c   1.000
_cell.angle_alpha   90.00
_cell.angle_beta   90.00
_cell.angle_gamma   90.00
#
_symmetry.space_group_name_H-M   'P 1'
#
loop_
_entity.id
_entity.type
_entity.pdbx_description
1 polymer ?
#
loop_
_entity_poly.entity_id
_entity_poly.type
_entity_poly.pdbx_seq_one_letter_code
_entity_poly.pdbx_strand_id
1 'polypeptide(L)'
;MKRDSFRRLSFIFVCWHTKNALDFFVYCIFWHIGGVLIALRREFQVVSSENITFNNFSAETVTVTVRLKHSRLLKIYCCYFPHCPQQEESEAHLFDTVSNSIIESPNDVYLIVGDFNISNGIWHQVHNYSELTDSSRDSLVSALRNFLCFSDFKQYNTIKNCNGRLLDLVLCGTDCVVSKSSNPLLDEDRYHPALEIDSLLVRPNILRSPSRIIRLYHRADSEAIIRSLGEIDWIKRFHNLDIEAATTSFYDTIFNIIDKYIPSKVVHQSRKYPVWYNGPLIKIIKEKLKFHRKWKTYCRVSDYDTFVLLRERQKRVEVDCYNTYIDRAEREISRNSKYFWTFLKSRKEESNDLPGHMSFGGTSSSNGEEICNMFNSYFQSAFEPEISVNGVLPDSQPYVDLCTIELSVSIVEKYLKNLSVDKGVGPDALPPVF
;
A
#
# COMPACT_ATOMS: atom_id res chain seq x y z
N MET A 1 10.29 -16.88 -29.11
CA MET A 1 11.48 -17.31 -28.33
C MET A 1 11.89 -16.13 -27.45
N LYS A 2 11.80 -16.32 -26.12
CA LYS A 2 11.88 -15.38 -24.96
C LYS A 2 10.53 -15.30 -24.25
N ARG A 3 10.29 -16.30 -23.38
CA ARG A 3 9.23 -16.29 -22.36
C ARG A 3 9.69 -15.34 -21.26
N ASP A 4 8.88 -14.32 -20.96
CA ASP A 4 9.03 -13.51 -19.77
C ASP A 4 8.82 -14.38 -18.53
N SER A 5 9.94 -14.75 -17.91
CA SER A 5 9.99 -15.54 -16.69
C SER A 5 9.57 -14.64 -15.51
N PHE A 6 8.33 -14.78 -15.05
CA PHE A 6 7.97 -14.44 -13.68
C PHE A 6 8.94 -15.18 -12.76
N ARG A 7 9.71 -14.44 -11.97
CA ARG A 7 10.71 -14.99 -11.06
C ARG A 7 10.00 -15.52 -9.81
N ARG A 8 9.75 -16.83 -9.75
CA ARG A 8 9.30 -17.56 -8.56
C ARG A 8 10.46 -17.71 -7.57
N LEU A 9 10.17 -17.59 -6.27
CA LEU A 9 11.13 -17.89 -5.21
C LEU A 9 10.68 -19.15 -4.48
N SER A 10 11.42 -20.25 -4.63
CA SER A 10 11.07 -21.59 -4.12
C SER A 10 11.98 -21.98 -2.95
N PHE A 11 11.50 -21.87 -1.71
CA PHE A 11 12.25 -22.25 -0.50
C PHE A 11 12.10 -23.75 -0.27
N ILE A 12 13.16 -24.54 -0.45
CA ILE A 12 13.15 -25.95 -0.05
C ILE A 12 13.66 -26.06 1.38
N PHE A 13 12.80 -26.45 2.30
CA PHE A 13 13.14 -27.09 3.54
C PHE A 13 13.59 -28.52 3.24
N VAL A 14 14.85 -28.82 3.57
CA VAL A 14 15.47 -30.14 3.84
C VAL A 14 16.96 -30.12 3.44
N CYS A 15 17.74 -30.97 4.12
CA CYS A 15 19.19 -31.00 4.23
C CYS A 15 19.89 -31.72 3.03
N TRP A 16 21.06 -31.24 2.58
CA TRP A 16 21.90 -31.56 1.38
C TRP A 16 21.78 -32.92 0.61
N HIS A 17 21.80 -33.01 -0.74
CA HIS A 17 22.91 -32.67 -1.70
C HIS A 17 22.44 -32.45 -3.18
N THR A 18 23.24 -31.69 -3.95
CA THR A 18 23.08 -31.07 -5.31
C THR A 18 22.72 -31.91 -6.57
N LYS A 19 21.88 -31.36 -7.49
CA LYS A 19 22.26 -30.75 -8.81
C LYS A 19 21.03 -30.29 -9.67
N ASN A 20 21.14 -29.07 -10.21
CA ASN A 20 20.42 -28.48 -11.37
C ASN A 20 18.89 -28.25 -11.32
N ALA A 21 18.47 -26.99 -11.09
CA ALA A 21 17.38 -26.31 -11.81
C ALA A 21 17.34 -24.81 -11.46
N LEU A 22 16.74 -24.00 -12.35
CA LEU A 22 16.55 -22.55 -12.27
C LEU A 22 15.37 -22.22 -11.35
N ASP A 23 15.60 -21.95 -10.06
CA ASP A 23 14.67 -21.24 -9.17
C ASP A 23 15.44 -20.78 -7.91
N PHE A 24 14.89 -19.79 -7.18
CA PHE A 24 15.60 -19.18 -6.05
C PHE A 24 15.53 -20.10 -4.82
N PHE A 25 16.66 -20.66 -4.39
CA PHE A 25 16.68 -21.57 -3.23
C PHE A 25 17.24 -20.88 -1.98
N VAL A 26 16.46 -20.94 -0.90
CA VAL A 26 16.90 -20.74 0.48
C VAL A 26 16.64 -22.04 1.23
N TYR A 27 17.67 -22.63 1.84
CA TYR A 27 17.52 -23.85 2.63
C TYR A 27 17.55 -23.54 4.11
N CYS A 28 16.58 -24.06 4.85
CA CYS A 28 16.51 -24.03 6.31
C CYS A 28 16.62 -25.48 6.83
N ILE A 29 17.60 -25.75 7.71
CA ILE A 29 17.90 -27.10 8.22
C ILE A 29 17.88 -27.09 9.75
N PHE A 30 17.24 -28.11 10.34
CA PHE A 30 17.21 -28.37 11.78
C PHE A 30 17.92 -29.67 12.12
N TRP A 31 18.56 -29.73 13.28
CA TRP A 31 19.20 -30.94 13.80
C TRP A 31 18.54 -31.36 15.11
N HIS A 32 18.39 -32.66 15.33
CA HIS A 32 17.86 -33.22 16.59
C HIS A 32 18.69 -32.88 17.85
N ILE A 33 19.89 -32.31 17.68
CA ILE A 33 20.81 -31.93 18.76
C ILE A 33 20.95 -30.38 18.83
N GLY A 34 20.10 -29.63 18.11
CA GLY A 34 20.22 -28.18 17.93
C GLY A 34 21.03 -27.83 16.68
N GLY A 35 20.64 -26.74 16.01
CA GLY A 35 21.29 -26.21 14.82
C GLY A 35 20.28 -25.63 13.84
N VAL A 36 20.41 -24.34 13.49
CA VAL A 36 19.73 -23.71 12.35
C VAL A 36 20.72 -23.27 11.29
N LEU A 37 20.39 -23.46 10.01
CA LEU A 37 21.21 -23.03 8.88
C LEU A 37 20.35 -22.34 7.84
N ILE A 38 20.81 -21.21 7.31
CA ILE A 38 20.27 -20.61 6.07
C ILE A 38 21.33 -20.73 4.97
N ALA A 39 21.03 -21.47 3.89
CA ALA A 39 21.90 -21.51 2.72
C ALA A 39 21.27 -20.74 1.55
N LEU A 40 22.03 -19.83 0.95
CA LEU A 40 21.62 -18.98 -0.17
C LEU A 40 22.46 -19.23 -1.41
N ARG A 41 21.84 -19.13 -2.61
CA ARG A 41 22.60 -19.11 -3.87
C ARG A 41 23.49 -17.87 -3.96
N ARG A 42 24.67 -18.00 -4.58
CA ARG A 42 25.68 -16.93 -4.70
C ARG A 42 25.20 -15.66 -5.42
N GLU A 43 24.11 -15.76 -6.18
CA GLU A 43 23.51 -14.64 -6.90
C GLU A 43 22.76 -13.64 -5.99
N PHE A 44 22.50 -14.01 -4.74
CA PHE A 44 21.88 -13.11 -3.78
C PHE A 44 22.87 -12.14 -3.16
N GLN A 45 22.51 -10.86 -3.19
CA GLN A 45 23.22 -9.86 -2.41
C GLN A 45 22.73 -9.89 -0.97
N VAL A 46 23.48 -10.57 -0.11
CA VAL A 46 23.28 -10.54 1.34
C VAL A 46 23.70 -9.17 1.86
N VAL A 47 22.79 -8.54 2.61
CA VAL A 47 23.00 -7.24 3.27
C VAL A 47 23.51 -7.43 4.70
N SER A 48 22.92 -8.40 5.42
CA SER A 48 23.37 -8.78 6.76
C SER A 48 22.99 -10.24 7.04
N SER A 49 23.73 -10.85 7.96
CA SER A 49 23.44 -12.16 8.54
C SER A 49 23.77 -12.12 10.03
N GLU A 50 22.80 -12.45 10.88
CA GLU A 50 22.90 -12.33 12.33
C GLU A 50 22.34 -13.58 13.01
N ASN A 51 23.01 -14.02 14.08
CA ASN A 51 22.48 -15.04 14.97
C ASN A 51 21.79 -14.34 16.13
N ILE A 52 20.51 -14.62 16.35
CA ILE A 52 19.79 -14.15 17.52
C ILE A 52 20.07 -15.16 18.63
N THR A 53 20.97 -14.79 19.54
CA THR A 53 21.27 -15.59 20.73
C THR A 53 20.33 -15.19 21.86
N PHE A 54 19.58 -16.15 22.38
CA PHE A 54 18.77 -15.96 23.57
C PHE A 54 19.62 -16.23 24.80
N ASN A 55 19.53 -15.36 25.82
CA ASN A 55 20.43 -15.36 26.97
C ASN A 55 20.44 -16.66 27.81
N ASN A 56 19.62 -17.66 27.48
CA ASN A 56 19.51 -18.96 28.17
C ASN A 56 19.24 -20.18 27.25
N PHE A 57 19.89 -20.27 26.07
CA PHE A 57 20.06 -21.51 25.26
C PHE A 57 18.81 -22.34 24.86
N SER A 58 17.56 -21.86 24.94
CA SER A 58 16.46 -22.67 24.41
C SER A 58 16.37 -22.55 22.89
N ALA A 59 16.06 -21.37 22.35
CA ALA A 59 15.87 -21.24 20.91
C ALA A 59 17.16 -20.93 20.14
N GLU A 60 17.20 -21.36 18.88
CA GLU A 60 18.22 -20.94 17.93
C GLU A 60 17.56 -20.22 16.76
N THR A 61 18.09 -19.06 16.38
CA THR A 61 17.54 -18.31 15.25
C THR A 61 18.66 -17.67 14.43
N VAL A 62 18.65 -17.95 13.14
CA VAL A 62 19.51 -17.29 12.15
C VAL A 62 18.64 -16.36 11.32
N THR A 63 19.07 -15.11 11.21
CA THR A 63 18.42 -14.12 10.35
C THR A 63 19.34 -13.77 9.20
N VAL A 64 18.81 -13.77 7.97
CA VAL A 64 19.54 -13.27 6.80
C VAL A 64 18.69 -12.22 6.09
N THR A 65 19.30 -11.08 5.82
CA THR A 65 18.70 -9.99 5.04
C THR A 65 19.26 -10.02 3.63
N VAL A 66 18.38 -10.18 2.64
CA VAL A 66 18.73 -10.23 1.22
C VAL A 66 18.17 -8.99 0.53
N ARG A 67 18.98 -8.36 -0.33
CA ARG A 67 18.50 -7.26 -1.17
C ARG A 67 17.69 -7.80 -2.34
N LEU A 68 16.43 -7.40 -2.43
CA LEU A 68 15.58 -7.62 -3.59
C LEU A 68 15.82 -6.53 -4.65
N LYS A 69 15.31 -6.75 -5.87
CA LYS A 69 15.28 -5.71 -6.91
C LYS A 69 14.50 -4.48 -6.43
N HIS A 70 14.91 -3.28 -6.86
CA HIS A 70 14.32 -1.99 -6.47
C HIS A 70 14.49 -1.60 -4.99
N SER A 71 15.62 -2.00 -4.38
CA SER A 71 16.04 -1.56 -3.04
C SER A 71 15.14 -1.97 -1.86
N ARG A 72 14.24 -2.94 -2.03
CA ARG A 72 13.52 -3.58 -0.91
C ARG A 72 14.36 -4.68 -0.29
N LEU A 73 14.18 -4.94 1.01
CA LEU A 73 14.87 -6.04 1.69
C LEU A 73 13.90 -7.19 1.98
N LEU A 74 14.41 -8.41 1.84
CA LEU A 74 13.78 -9.63 2.35
C LEU A 74 14.53 -10.05 3.61
N LYS A 75 13.84 -10.11 4.74
CA LYS A 75 14.38 -10.56 6.02
C LYS A 75 13.84 -11.96 6.32
N ILE A 76 14.73 -12.94 6.32
CA ILE A 76 14.41 -14.35 6.52
C ILE A 76 14.86 -14.74 7.92
N TYR A 77 13.95 -15.25 8.73
CA TYR A 77 14.19 -15.76 10.07
C TYR A 77 14.01 -17.28 10.05
N CYS A 78 15.09 -18.03 10.27
CA CYS A 78 15.05 -19.48 10.43
C CYS A 78 15.16 -19.80 11.92
N CYS A 79 14.10 -20.37 12.49
CA CYS A 79 13.94 -20.52 13.93
C CYS A 79 13.80 -21.98 14.34
N TYR A 80 14.44 -22.37 15.42
CA TYR A 80 14.24 -23.64 16.10
C TYR A 80 13.93 -23.37 17.57
N PHE A 81 12.76 -23.80 18.03
CA PHE A 81 12.33 -23.71 19.42
C PHE A 81 12.22 -25.12 20.00
N PRO A 82 13.07 -25.55 20.94
CA PRO A 82 12.89 -26.83 21.60
C PRO A 82 11.73 -26.74 22.60
N HIS A 83 11.03 -27.87 22.76
CA HIS A 83 9.96 -27.99 23.73
C HIS A 83 10.52 -27.96 25.17
N CYS A 84 10.56 -26.77 25.77
CA CYS A 84 11.13 -26.55 27.09
C CYS A 84 10.42 -25.40 27.83
N PRO A 85 10.57 -25.28 29.16
CA PRO A 85 9.94 -24.21 29.94
C PRO A 85 10.30 -22.80 29.49
N GLN A 86 11.48 -22.60 28.87
CA GLN A 86 11.98 -21.31 28.40
C GLN A 86 11.54 -20.95 26.97
N GLN A 87 10.72 -21.80 26.33
CA GLN A 87 10.22 -21.56 24.98
C GLN A 87 9.42 -20.26 24.89
N GLU A 88 8.54 -20.01 25.87
CA GLU A 88 7.66 -18.83 25.87
C GLU A 88 8.45 -17.52 25.86
N GLU A 89 9.50 -17.41 26.68
CA GLU A 89 10.37 -16.23 26.72
C GLU A 89 11.10 -16.02 25.40
N SER A 90 11.55 -17.11 24.76
CA SER A 90 12.27 -17.03 23.49
C SER A 90 11.35 -16.66 22.33
N GLU A 91 10.15 -17.22 22.26
CA GLU A 91 9.14 -16.84 21.27
C GLU A 91 8.75 -15.37 21.43
N ALA A 92 8.49 -14.92 22.67
CA ALA A 92 8.18 -13.53 22.96
C ALA A 92 9.30 -12.58 22.50
N HIS A 93 10.56 -12.92 22.78
CA HIS A 93 11.71 -12.13 22.34
C HIS A 93 11.85 -12.10 20.80
N LEU A 94 11.62 -13.21 20.11
CA LEU A 94 11.59 -13.24 18.64
C LEU A 94 10.47 -12.33 18.10
N PHE A 95 9.24 -12.49 18.61
CA PHE A 95 8.08 -11.73 18.17
C PHE A 95 8.26 -10.23 18.41
N ASP A 96 8.82 -9.82 19.54
CA ASP A 96 9.16 -8.41 19.81
C ASP A 96 10.22 -7.89 18.83
N THR A 97 11.27 -8.69 18.56
CA THR A 97 12.34 -8.33 17.62
C THR A 97 11.80 -8.12 16.21
N VAL A 98 11.01 -9.07 15.71
CA VAL A 98 10.41 -8.97 14.38
C VAL A 98 9.40 -7.83 14.33
N SER A 99 8.55 -7.67 15.35
CA SER A 99 7.57 -6.58 15.44
C SER A 99 8.23 -5.20 15.36
N ASN A 100 9.35 -5.00 16.09
CA ASN A 100 10.11 -3.75 16.02
C ASN A 100 10.68 -3.51 14.61
N SER A 101 11.23 -4.55 13.99
CA SER A 101 11.77 -4.50 12.61
C SER A 101 10.69 -4.10 11.60
N ILE A 102 9.48 -4.67 11.71
CA ILE A 102 8.31 -4.32 10.88
C ILE A 102 7.93 -2.84 11.04
N ILE A 103 7.90 -2.33 12.29
CA ILE A 103 7.57 -0.92 12.56
C ILE A 103 8.61 0.03 11.94
N GLU A 104 9.90 -0.33 12.01
CA GLU A 104 10.99 0.49 11.48
C GLU A 104 11.02 0.46 9.95
N SER A 105 10.78 -0.71 9.35
CA SER A 105 10.86 -0.94 7.91
C SER A 105 9.60 -1.64 7.37
N PRO A 106 8.46 -0.92 7.27
CA PRO A 106 7.16 -1.51 6.91
C PRO A 106 7.03 -1.90 5.43
N ASN A 107 7.98 -1.50 4.59
CA ASN A 107 7.99 -1.82 3.15
C ASN A 107 8.83 -3.07 2.82
N ASP A 108 9.60 -3.57 3.79
CA ASP A 108 10.38 -4.80 3.63
C ASP A 108 9.48 -6.03 3.68
N VAL A 109 10.00 -7.16 3.21
CA VAL A 109 9.31 -8.45 3.29
C VAL A 109 9.93 -9.28 4.39
N TYR A 110 9.07 -9.96 5.14
CA TYR A 110 9.45 -10.75 6.29
C TYR A 110 8.95 -12.18 6.09
N LEU A 111 9.86 -13.13 6.24
CA LEU A 111 9.56 -14.55 6.18
C LEU A 111 10.14 -15.20 7.43
N ILE A 112 9.28 -15.75 8.28
CA ILE A 112 9.67 -16.49 9.47
C ILE A 112 9.32 -17.94 9.22
N VAL A 113 10.31 -18.80 9.34
CA VAL A 113 10.15 -20.21 9.07
C VAL A 113 10.86 -21.05 10.12
N GLY A 114 10.26 -22.18 10.47
CA GLY A 114 10.95 -23.22 11.20
C GLY A 114 10.11 -24.00 12.18
N ASP A 115 10.78 -24.79 13.01
CA ASP A 115 10.15 -25.65 13.99
C ASP A 115 9.88 -24.87 15.29
N PHE A 116 8.61 -24.61 15.53
CA PHE A 116 8.15 -23.91 16.73
C PHE A 116 7.79 -24.87 17.87
N ASN A 117 7.65 -26.18 17.63
CA ASN A 117 7.22 -27.15 18.65
C ASN A 117 5.96 -26.76 19.47
N ILE A 118 5.04 -25.95 18.92
CA ILE A 118 3.77 -25.57 19.57
C ILE A 118 2.76 -26.71 19.38
N SER A 119 2.85 -27.74 20.22
CA SER A 119 2.07 -28.97 20.09
C SER A 119 0.56 -28.80 20.30
N ASN A 120 0.17 -27.76 21.05
CA ASN A 120 -1.22 -27.49 21.43
C ASN A 120 -1.94 -26.57 20.44
N GLY A 121 -1.26 -26.10 19.39
CA GLY A 121 -1.85 -25.29 18.33
C GLY A 121 -2.82 -26.13 17.48
N ILE A 122 -4.10 -25.80 17.54
CA ILE A 122 -5.11 -26.39 16.65
C ILE A 122 -5.29 -25.45 15.46
N TRP A 123 -4.97 -25.98 14.28
CA TRP A 123 -4.96 -25.24 13.02
C TRP A 123 -6.11 -25.70 12.12
N HIS A 124 -6.84 -24.74 11.57
CA HIS A 124 -7.85 -24.97 10.53
C HIS A 124 -7.37 -24.40 9.21
N GLN A 125 -7.46 -25.22 8.16
CA GLN A 125 -7.09 -24.77 6.82
C GLN A 125 -8.18 -23.84 6.27
N VAL A 126 -7.76 -22.65 5.86
CA VAL A 126 -8.58 -21.66 5.16
C VAL A 126 -7.91 -21.42 3.81
N HIS A 127 -8.50 -21.98 2.75
CA HIS A 127 -7.92 -21.96 1.40
C HIS A 127 -6.46 -22.48 1.36
N ASN A 128 -5.48 -21.60 1.13
CA ASN A 128 -4.06 -21.89 0.99
C ASN A 128 -3.23 -21.58 2.25
N TYR A 129 -3.87 -21.25 3.37
CA TYR A 129 -3.19 -20.93 4.63
C TYR A 129 -3.92 -21.59 5.81
N SER A 130 -3.33 -21.55 7.01
CA SER A 130 -3.89 -22.12 8.23
C SER A 130 -4.16 -21.04 9.28
N GLU A 131 -5.33 -21.08 9.90
CA GLU A 131 -5.72 -20.21 11.01
C GLU A 131 -5.69 -20.96 12.34
N LEU A 132 -5.22 -20.27 13.38
CA LEU A 132 -5.09 -20.81 14.73
C LEU A 132 -6.41 -20.61 15.50
N THR A 133 -6.95 -21.65 16.12
CA THR A 133 -8.21 -21.56 16.88
C THR A 133 -8.08 -20.77 18.17
N ASP A 134 -9.18 -20.13 18.58
CA ASP A 134 -9.25 -19.27 19.77
C ASP A 134 -9.50 -20.02 21.10
N SER A 135 -9.53 -21.36 21.10
CA SER A 135 -9.99 -22.17 22.24
C SER A 135 -8.90 -22.56 23.25
N SER A 136 -7.62 -22.33 22.96
CA SER A 136 -6.53 -22.78 23.84
C SER A 136 -6.22 -21.79 24.97
N ARG A 137 -6.10 -22.29 26.21
CA ARG A 137 -5.53 -21.53 27.35
C ARG A 137 -3.99 -21.54 27.37
N ASP A 138 -3.36 -21.97 26.28
CA ASP A 138 -1.91 -22.13 26.17
C ASP A 138 -1.23 -20.78 25.88
N SER A 139 -0.18 -20.45 26.64
CA SER A 139 0.53 -19.17 26.54
C SER A 139 1.28 -19.01 25.22
N LEU A 140 1.87 -20.08 24.68
CA LEU A 140 2.58 -20.07 23.40
C LEU A 140 1.62 -19.81 22.24
N VAL A 141 0.48 -20.52 22.25
CA VAL A 141 -0.57 -20.33 21.24
C VAL A 141 -1.13 -18.89 21.29
N SER A 142 -1.33 -18.36 22.49
CA SER A 142 -1.77 -16.97 22.69
C SER A 142 -0.73 -15.95 22.20
N ALA A 143 0.55 -16.16 22.50
CA ALA A 143 1.64 -15.29 22.06
C ALA A 143 1.76 -15.27 20.53
N LEU A 144 1.75 -16.45 19.89
CA LEU A 144 1.76 -16.57 18.44
C LEU A 144 0.55 -15.89 17.81
N ARG A 145 -0.66 -16.11 18.33
CA ARG A 145 -1.88 -15.46 17.82
C ARG A 145 -1.78 -13.93 17.89
N ASN A 146 -1.35 -13.40 19.03
CA ASN A 146 -1.18 -11.96 19.21
C ASN A 146 -0.15 -11.39 18.22
N PHE A 147 0.94 -12.11 17.98
CA PHE A 147 1.94 -11.73 16.98
C PHE A 147 1.37 -11.74 15.57
N LEU A 148 0.65 -12.78 15.16
CA LEU A 148 0.02 -12.87 13.83
C LEU A 148 -0.98 -11.73 13.61
N CYS A 149 -1.84 -11.44 14.61
CA CYS A 149 -2.79 -10.33 14.55
C CYS A 149 -2.10 -8.95 14.50
N PHE A 150 -0.99 -8.78 15.23
CA PHE A 150 -0.25 -7.51 15.23
C PHE A 150 0.48 -7.26 13.90
N SER A 151 1.08 -8.30 13.34
CA SER A 151 1.92 -8.23 12.14
C SER A 151 1.14 -8.36 10.83
N ASP A 152 -0.14 -8.76 10.90
CA ASP A 152 -0.95 -9.16 9.74
C ASP A 152 -0.31 -10.31 8.95
N PHE A 153 0.36 -11.24 9.66
CA PHE A 153 0.99 -12.41 9.06
C PHE A 153 0.01 -13.58 9.04
N LYS A 154 0.15 -14.41 8.01
CA LYS A 154 -0.55 -15.69 7.91
C LYS A 154 0.44 -16.83 8.02
N GLN A 155 -0.03 -17.95 8.56
CA GLN A 155 0.68 -19.22 8.52
C GLN A 155 0.28 -19.92 7.21
N TYR A 156 1.23 -20.20 6.31
CA TYR A 156 0.93 -20.80 5.00
C TYR A 156 1.18 -22.32 4.90
N ASN A 157 1.85 -22.93 5.87
CA ASN A 157 2.10 -24.38 5.83
C ASN A 157 0.84 -25.18 6.25
N THR A 158 0.29 -25.95 5.33
CA THR A 158 -0.87 -26.83 5.56
C THR A 158 -0.49 -28.31 5.70
N ILE A 159 0.79 -28.65 5.57
CA ILE A 159 1.29 -30.02 5.51
C ILE A 159 1.56 -30.54 6.91
N LYS A 160 0.67 -31.43 7.37
CA LYS A 160 0.74 -32.07 8.68
C LYS A 160 1.79 -33.18 8.69
N ASN A 161 2.42 -33.37 9.85
CA ASN A 161 3.34 -34.48 10.09
C ASN A 161 2.60 -35.82 10.30
N CYS A 162 3.34 -36.90 10.58
CA CYS A 162 2.78 -38.24 10.78
C CYS A 162 1.74 -38.34 11.91
N ASN A 163 1.74 -37.39 12.85
CA ASN A 163 0.81 -37.31 13.98
C ASN A 163 -0.35 -36.34 13.71
N GLY A 164 -0.50 -35.82 12.49
CA GLY A 164 -1.54 -34.85 12.15
C GLY A 164 -1.31 -33.45 12.75
N ARG A 165 -0.08 -33.13 13.19
CA ARG A 165 0.28 -31.84 13.80
C ARG A 165 1.05 -30.94 12.82
N LEU A 166 0.98 -29.62 13.06
CA LEU A 166 1.76 -28.59 12.37
C LEU A 166 2.74 -27.96 13.36
N LEU A 167 3.98 -28.45 13.37
CA LEU A 167 5.06 -27.93 14.22
C LEU A 167 5.94 -26.96 13.44
N ASP A 168 6.17 -27.26 12.15
CA ASP A 168 6.88 -26.39 11.22
C ASP A 168 5.95 -25.28 10.72
N LEU A 169 6.26 -24.04 11.08
CA LEU A 169 5.48 -22.87 10.71
C LEU A 169 6.15 -22.10 9.57
N VAL A 170 5.33 -21.56 8.67
CA VAL A 170 5.73 -20.64 7.61
C VAL A 170 4.89 -19.39 7.76
N LEU A 171 5.43 -18.38 8.43
CA LEU A 171 4.75 -17.12 8.73
C LEU A 171 5.23 -16.04 7.77
N CYS A 172 4.31 -15.41 7.05
CA CYS A 172 4.65 -14.35 6.10
C CYS A 172 3.55 -13.29 6.02
N GLY A 173 3.94 -12.03 5.80
CA GLY A 173 3.03 -10.91 5.52
C GLY A 173 2.71 -10.73 4.03
N THR A 174 3.17 -11.64 3.17
CA THR A 174 2.86 -11.67 1.74
C THR A 174 2.43 -13.06 1.33
N ASP A 175 1.59 -13.15 0.29
CA ASP A 175 1.08 -14.43 -0.17
C ASP A 175 2.19 -15.40 -0.59
N CYS A 176 2.11 -16.59 0.00
CA CYS A 176 2.99 -17.71 -0.26
C CYS A 176 2.14 -18.95 -0.58
N VAL A 177 2.72 -19.85 -1.35
CA VAL A 177 2.20 -21.19 -1.57
C VAL A 177 3.17 -22.14 -0.89
N VAL A 178 2.67 -23.05 -0.06
CA VAL A 178 3.51 -24.08 0.56
C VAL A 178 3.06 -25.44 0.05
N SER A 179 3.98 -26.20 -0.51
CA SER A 179 3.77 -27.58 -0.96
C SER A 179 4.79 -28.51 -0.32
N LYS A 180 4.52 -29.82 -0.33
CA LYS A 180 5.50 -30.79 0.12
C LYS A 180 6.63 -30.84 -0.91
N SER A 181 7.88 -30.84 -0.47
CA SER A 181 9.01 -30.88 -1.41
C SER A 181 8.94 -32.13 -2.27
N SER A 182 9.04 -31.95 -3.58
CA SER A 182 9.11 -33.06 -4.55
C SER A 182 10.50 -33.71 -4.59
N ASN A 183 11.52 -32.99 -4.13
CA ASN A 183 12.92 -33.42 -4.08
C ASN A 183 13.52 -33.03 -2.72
N PRO A 184 13.15 -33.75 -1.64
CA PRO A 184 13.79 -33.54 -0.34
C PRO A 184 15.28 -33.84 -0.50
N LEU A 185 16.12 -32.93 -0.03
CA LEU A 185 17.56 -33.08 -0.18
C LEU A 185 18.15 -34.24 0.69
N LEU A 186 17.45 -34.62 1.77
CA LEU A 186 17.79 -35.62 2.79
C LEU A 186 16.57 -36.54 2.98
N ASP A 187 16.80 -37.68 3.63
CA ASP A 187 15.71 -38.53 4.10
C ASP A 187 14.78 -37.75 5.04
N GLU A 188 13.48 -37.78 4.72
CA GLU A 188 12.49 -37.02 5.46
C GLU A 188 12.32 -37.55 6.89
N ASP A 189 12.40 -36.66 7.88
CA ASP A 189 11.87 -36.95 9.19
C ASP A 189 10.33 -37.00 9.11
N ARG A 190 9.76 -38.07 9.67
CA ARG A 190 8.31 -38.26 9.75
C ARG A 190 7.61 -37.17 10.58
N TYR A 191 8.35 -36.52 11.49
CA TYR A 191 7.85 -35.42 12.31
C TYR A 191 7.98 -34.05 11.63
N HIS A 192 8.92 -33.91 10.68
CA HIS A 192 9.24 -32.66 9.98
C HIS A 192 9.31 -32.86 8.45
N PRO A 193 8.15 -32.88 7.76
CA PRO A 193 8.11 -33.02 6.32
C PRO A 193 8.85 -31.89 5.60
N ALA A 194 9.49 -32.24 4.48
CA ALA A 194 10.12 -31.27 3.61
C ALA A 194 9.10 -30.31 2.99
N LEU A 195 9.33 -29.01 3.10
CA LEU A 195 8.43 -27.98 2.56
C LEU A 195 9.08 -27.26 1.38
N GLU A 196 8.31 -26.99 0.34
CA GLU A 196 8.67 -26.08 -0.74
C GLU A 196 7.76 -24.84 -0.64
N ILE A 197 8.33 -23.66 -0.44
CA ILE A 197 7.57 -22.41 -0.27
C ILE A 197 7.76 -21.60 -1.55
N ASP A 198 6.71 -21.31 -2.28
CA ASP A 198 6.72 -20.37 -3.39
C ASP A 198 6.16 -19.02 -2.92
N SER A 199 7.02 -18.02 -2.74
CA SER A 199 6.59 -16.69 -2.28
C SER A 199 6.54 -15.68 -3.42
N LEU A 200 5.43 -14.96 -3.53
CA LEU A 200 5.30 -13.80 -4.42
C LEU A 200 5.97 -12.58 -3.77
N LEU A 201 7.30 -12.59 -3.71
CA LEU A 201 8.11 -11.52 -3.09
C LEU A 201 8.08 -10.19 -3.85
N VAL A 202 7.46 -10.17 -5.03
CA VAL A 202 7.24 -8.97 -5.83
C VAL A 202 5.79 -8.54 -5.62
N ARG A 203 5.57 -7.57 -4.73
CA ARG A 203 4.38 -6.72 -4.89
C ARG A 203 4.47 -6.11 -6.30
N PRO A 204 3.42 -6.17 -7.13
CA PRO A 204 3.45 -5.48 -8.41
C PRO A 204 3.87 -4.03 -8.14
N ASN A 205 4.82 -3.50 -8.93
CA ASN A 205 5.10 -2.08 -8.87
C ASN A 205 3.75 -1.38 -9.06
N ILE A 206 3.39 -0.50 -8.15
CA ILE A 206 2.17 0.28 -8.24
C ILE A 206 2.55 1.61 -8.89
N LEU A 207 1.79 2.01 -9.90
CA LEU A 207 1.93 3.33 -10.49
C LEU A 207 1.65 4.38 -9.42
N ARG A 208 2.68 5.07 -8.95
CA ARG A 208 2.52 6.13 -7.94
C ARG A 208 2.05 7.40 -8.63
N SER A 209 0.93 7.93 -8.19
CA SER A 209 0.49 9.26 -8.60
C SER A 209 1.53 10.31 -8.19
N PRO A 210 1.87 11.26 -9.07
CA PRO A 210 2.78 12.35 -8.74
C PRO A 210 2.18 13.26 -7.65
N SER A 211 3.05 14.01 -6.96
CA SER A 211 2.60 15.08 -6.08
C SER A 211 1.84 16.13 -6.90
N ARG A 212 0.68 16.54 -6.40
CA ARG A 212 -0.16 17.54 -7.08
C ARG A 212 -0.01 18.90 -6.44
N ILE A 213 0.05 19.94 -7.26
CA ILE A 213 -0.05 21.33 -6.81
C ILE A 213 -1.55 21.67 -6.73
N ILE A 214 -1.98 22.21 -5.60
CA ILE A 214 -3.36 22.66 -5.39
C ILE A 214 -3.35 24.15 -5.07
N ARG A 215 -4.13 24.94 -5.82
CA ARG A 215 -4.37 26.36 -5.54
C ARG A 215 -5.34 26.54 -4.37
N LEU A 216 -5.07 27.52 -3.51
CA LEU A 216 -5.81 27.80 -2.28
C LEU A 216 -6.72 29.01 -2.49
N TYR A 217 -7.81 28.83 -3.25
CA TYR A 217 -8.76 29.90 -3.58
C TYR A 217 -9.34 30.62 -2.34
N HIS A 218 -9.51 29.93 -1.21
CA HIS A 218 -9.92 30.54 0.07
C HIS A 218 -8.90 31.52 0.68
N ARG A 219 -7.69 31.61 0.12
CA ARG A 219 -6.63 32.55 0.50
C ARG A 219 -6.26 33.51 -0.63
N ALA A 220 -7.10 33.60 -1.66
CA ALA A 220 -6.88 34.51 -2.77
C ALA A 220 -6.97 35.97 -2.31
N ASP A 221 -6.15 36.84 -2.90
CA ASP A 221 -6.29 38.29 -2.78
C ASP A 221 -7.36 38.77 -3.77
N SER A 222 -8.63 38.68 -3.35
CA SER A 222 -9.77 39.00 -4.22
C SER A 222 -9.77 40.46 -4.69
N GLU A 223 -9.33 41.40 -3.87
CA GLU A 223 -9.26 42.82 -4.23
C GLU A 223 -8.22 43.07 -5.34
N ALA A 224 -7.04 42.46 -5.22
CA ALA A 224 -6.01 42.55 -6.25
C ALA A 224 -6.42 41.88 -7.56
N ILE A 225 -7.14 40.75 -7.49
CA ILE A 225 -7.68 40.06 -8.67
C ILE A 225 -8.70 40.94 -9.38
N ILE A 226 -9.72 41.45 -8.67
CA ILE A 226 -10.78 42.29 -9.26
C ILE A 226 -10.17 43.53 -9.91
N ARG A 227 -9.23 44.19 -9.23
CA ARG A 227 -8.52 45.35 -9.77
C ARG A 227 -7.72 44.99 -11.03
N SER A 228 -6.96 43.90 -10.99
CA SER A 228 -6.15 43.48 -12.14
C SER A 228 -7.02 43.11 -13.35
N LEU A 229 -8.19 42.49 -13.13
CA LEU A 229 -9.15 42.19 -14.18
C LEU A 229 -9.80 43.45 -14.76
N GLY A 230 -10.11 44.43 -13.90
CA GLY A 230 -10.71 45.71 -14.31
C GLY A 230 -9.76 46.64 -15.07
N GLU A 231 -8.44 46.49 -14.90
CA GLU A 231 -7.42 47.28 -15.61
C GLU A 231 -7.15 46.76 -17.04
N ILE A 232 -7.65 45.58 -17.41
CA ILE A 232 -7.40 44.98 -18.73
C ILE A 232 -8.35 45.57 -19.77
N ASP A 233 -7.77 46.21 -20.78
CA ASP A 233 -8.47 46.57 -22.01
C ASP A 233 -8.54 45.36 -22.96
N TRP A 234 -9.62 44.59 -22.87
CA TRP A 234 -9.85 43.40 -23.69
C TRP A 234 -9.98 43.70 -25.18
N ILE A 235 -10.53 44.87 -25.54
CA ILE A 235 -10.68 45.28 -26.96
C ILE A 235 -9.30 45.44 -27.57
N LYS A 236 -8.41 46.18 -26.90
CA LYS A 236 -7.03 46.35 -27.34
C LYS A 236 -6.25 45.04 -27.31
N ARG A 237 -6.46 44.21 -26.27
CA ARG A 237 -5.74 42.95 -26.09
C ARG A 237 -6.04 41.93 -27.19
N PHE A 238 -7.28 41.91 -27.70
CA PHE A 238 -7.72 41.00 -28.76
C PHE A 238 -7.63 41.63 -30.17
N HIS A 239 -7.21 42.89 -30.27
CA HIS A 239 -7.09 43.57 -31.55
C HIS A 239 -6.13 42.82 -32.49
N ASN A 240 -6.59 42.55 -33.73
CA ASN A 240 -5.87 41.79 -34.76
C ASN A 240 -5.48 40.35 -34.38
N LEU A 241 -6.11 39.75 -33.36
CA LEU A 241 -5.96 38.32 -33.10
C LEU A 241 -7.09 37.54 -33.79
N ASP A 242 -6.77 36.36 -34.30
CA ASP A 242 -7.80 35.38 -34.65
C ASP A 242 -8.40 34.77 -33.37
N ILE A 243 -9.44 33.96 -33.52
CA ILE A 243 -10.19 33.39 -32.40
C ILE A 243 -9.30 32.50 -31.51
N GLU A 244 -8.40 31.72 -32.11
CA GLU A 244 -7.50 30.81 -31.38
C GLU A 244 -6.45 31.58 -30.58
N ALA A 245 -5.84 32.60 -31.18
CA ALA A 245 -4.87 33.46 -30.52
C ALA A 245 -5.52 34.34 -29.45
N ALA A 246 -6.74 34.84 -29.69
CA ALA A 246 -7.52 35.59 -28.70
C ALA A 246 -7.88 34.71 -27.50
N THR A 247 -8.32 33.47 -27.74
CA THR A 247 -8.65 32.49 -26.70
C THR A 247 -7.41 32.11 -25.88
N THR A 248 -6.28 31.83 -26.54
CA THR A 248 -5.00 31.59 -25.86
C THR A 248 -4.61 32.79 -24.99
N SER A 249 -4.67 34.00 -25.55
CA SER A 249 -4.36 35.25 -24.85
C SER A 249 -5.27 35.48 -23.64
N PHE A 250 -6.55 35.13 -23.74
CA PHE A 250 -7.50 35.20 -22.62
C PHE A 250 -7.05 34.29 -21.47
N TYR A 251 -6.87 32.99 -21.74
CA TYR A 251 -6.48 32.03 -20.71
C TYR A 251 -5.12 32.34 -20.10
N ASP A 252 -4.13 32.72 -20.90
CA ASP A 252 -2.82 33.14 -20.40
C ASP A 252 -2.94 34.30 -19.42
N THR A 253 -3.77 35.29 -19.75
CA THR A 253 -3.97 36.46 -18.88
C THR A 253 -4.64 36.07 -17.57
N ILE A 254 -5.68 35.24 -17.62
CA ILE A 254 -6.38 34.73 -16.43
C ILE A 254 -5.46 33.88 -15.57
N PHE A 255 -4.72 32.93 -16.14
CA PHE A 255 -3.82 32.07 -15.38
C PHE A 255 -2.65 32.81 -14.75
N ASN A 256 -2.12 33.85 -15.41
CA ASN A 256 -1.11 34.72 -14.83
C ASN A 256 -1.63 35.47 -13.59
N ILE A 257 -2.88 35.97 -13.64
CA ILE A 257 -3.53 36.60 -12.47
C ILE A 257 -3.69 35.57 -11.35
N ILE A 258 -4.15 34.37 -11.68
CA ILE A 258 -4.33 33.33 -10.68
C ILE A 258 -3.00 32.95 -10.02
N ASP A 259 -1.94 32.71 -10.79
CA ASP A 259 -0.63 32.34 -10.25
C ASP A 259 0.00 33.45 -9.39
N LYS A 260 -0.31 34.71 -9.71
CA LYS A 260 0.19 35.86 -8.95
C LYS A 260 -0.54 36.06 -7.61
N TYR A 261 -1.87 35.89 -7.58
CA TYR A 261 -2.69 36.30 -6.44
C TYR A 261 -3.33 35.13 -5.67
N ILE A 262 -3.16 33.88 -6.12
CA ILE A 262 -3.72 32.71 -5.44
C ILE A 262 -2.58 31.77 -5.02
N PRO A 263 -2.28 31.66 -3.71
CA PRO A 263 -1.19 30.82 -3.26
C PRO A 263 -1.48 29.34 -3.53
N SER A 264 -0.43 28.56 -3.78
CA SER A 264 -0.52 27.12 -4.04
C SER A 264 0.22 26.31 -2.97
N LYS A 265 -0.14 25.03 -2.84
CA LYS A 265 0.57 24.07 -1.99
C LYS A 265 0.77 22.74 -2.71
N VAL A 266 1.90 22.10 -2.45
CA VAL A 266 2.15 20.73 -2.89
C VAL A 266 1.43 19.77 -1.94
N VAL A 267 0.65 18.86 -2.51
CA VAL A 267 -0.04 17.79 -1.77
C VAL A 267 0.52 16.45 -2.20
N HIS A 268 1.12 15.75 -1.24
CA HIS A 268 1.58 14.38 -1.41
C HIS A 268 0.44 13.41 -1.10
N GLN A 269 0.28 12.37 -1.93
CA GLN A 269 -0.81 11.39 -1.76
C GLN A 269 -0.55 10.33 -0.68
N SER A 270 0.62 10.31 -0.02
CA SER A 270 0.93 9.26 0.95
C SER A 270 0.16 9.49 2.25
N ARG A 271 -1.00 8.85 2.40
CA ARG A 271 -1.70 8.79 3.68
C ARG A 271 -0.99 7.78 4.58
N LYS A 272 -0.15 8.29 5.49
CA LYS A 272 0.51 7.48 6.52
C LYS A 272 -0.46 6.91 7.56
N TYR A 273 -1.67 7.48 7.64
CA TYR A 273 -2.66 7.16 8.66
C TYR A 273 -4.04 6.90 8.00
N PRO A 274 -4.89 6.07 8.62
CA PRO A 274 -6.26 5.85 8.17
C PRO A 274 -7.07 7.16 8.04
N VAL A 275 -8.08 7.15 7.17
CA VAL A 275 -8.90 8.34 6.86
C VAL A 275 -9.64 8.90 8.08
N TRP A 276 -9.96 8.04 9.03
CA TRP A 276 -10.69 8.37 10.25
C TRP A 276 -9.78 8.88 11.39
N TYR A 277 -8.45 8.87 11.20
CA TYR A 277 -7.53 9.46 12.16
C TYR A 277 -7.63 10.99 12.12
N ASN A 278 -7.84 11.61 13.27
CA ASN A 278 -7.78 13.07 13.40
C ASN A 278 -6.40 13.55 13.85
N GLY A 279 -6.16 14.87 13.74
CA GLY A 279 -4.90 15.51 14.17
C GLY A 279 -4.50 15.20 15.61
N PRO A 280 -5.43 15.28 16.60
CA PRO A 280 -5.17 14.91 17.99
C PRO A 280 -4.67 13.47 18.18
N LEU A 281 -5.30 12.47 17.55
CA LEU A 281 -4.89 11.07 17.62
C LEU A 281 -3.48 10.87 17.05
N ILE A 282 -3.22 11.47 15.88
CA ILE A 282 -1.89 11.41 15.24
C ILE A 282 -0.82 12.04 16.15
N LYS A 283 -1.14 13.14 16.84
CA LYS A 283 -0.23 13.78 17.79
C LYS A 283 0.08 12.85 18.97
N ILE A 284 -0.93 12.23 19.57
CA ILE A 284 -0.76 11.26 20.67
C ILE A 284 0.14 10.10 20.25
N ILE A 285 -0.08 9.53 19.06
CA ILE A 285 0.75 8.43 18.54
C ILE A 285 2.22 8.87 18.39
N LYS A 286 2.47 10.06 17.83
CA LYS A 286 3.82 10.59 17.68
C LYS A 286 4.50 10.84 19.02
N GLU A 287 3.78 11.41 19.99
CA GLU A 287 4.29 11.65 21.34
C GLU A 287 4.58 10.34 22.07
N LYS A 288 3.68 9.34 21.98
CA LYS A 288 3.88 8.01 22.54
C LYS A 288 5.18 7.39 22.04
N LEU A 289 5.39 7.40 20.72
CA LEU A 289 6.60 6.85 20.10
C LEU A 289 7.86 7.63 20.52
N LYS A 290 7.76 8.95 20.67
CA LYS A 290 8.87 9.79 21.16
C LYS A 290 9.28 9.38 22.58
N PHE A 291 8.34 9.21 23.51
CA PHE A 291 8.64 8.81 24.88
C PHE A 291 9.14 7.37 24.98
N HIS A 292 8.61 6.45 24.16
CA HIS A 292 9.13 5.09 24.08
C HIS A 292 10.62 5.07 23.67
N ARG A 293 10.99 5.84 22.64
CA ARG A 293 12.40 5.97 22.21
C ARG A 293 13.29 6.57 23.29
N LYS A 294 12.81 7.61 23.99
CA LYS A 294 13.54 8.20 25.12
C LYS A 294 13.78 7.19 26.24
N TRP A 295 12.75 6.44 26.63
CA TRP A 295 12.89 5.38 27.62
C TRP A 295 13.91 4.31 27.18
N LYS A 296 13.84 3.83 25.92
CA LYS A 296 14.81 2.88 25.37
C LYS A 296 16.26 3.40 25.35
N THR A 297 16.44 4.73 25.27
CA THR A 297 17.78 5.35 25.20
C THR A 297 18.34 5.67 26.59
N TYR A 298 17.50 6.21 27.48
CA TYR A 298 17.93 6.80 28.75
C TYR A 298 17.46 6.01 29.98
N CYS A 299 16.65 4.98 29.81
CA CYS A 299 16.10 4.10 30.87
C CYS A 299 15.42 4.84 32.04
N ARG A 300 14.86 6.04 31.80
CA ARG A 300 14.19 6.84 32.83
C ARG A 300 12.76 6.33 33.07
N VAL A 301 12.42 6.09 34.33
CA VAL A 301 11.08 5.63 34.76
C VAL A 301 9.99 6.63 34.34
N SER A 302 10.24 7.94 34.51
CA SER A 302 9.29 8.99 34.12
C SER A 302 8.93 8.99 32.63
N ASP A 303 9.87 8.60 31.75
CA ASP A 303 9.62 8.48 30.31
C ASP A 303 8.73 7.26 30.02
N TYR A 304 8.90 6.17 30.78
CA TYR A 304 8.05 4.99 30.68
C TYR A 304 6.63 5.25 31.20
N ASP A 305 6.48 5.92 32.34
CA ASP A 305 5.16 6.30 32.89
C ASP A 305 4.37 7.17 31.90
N THR A 306 5.07 8.13 31.28
CA THR A 306 4.47 8.98 30.23
C THR A 306 4.08 8.17 29.00
N PHE A 307 4.90 7.20 28.60
CA PHE A 307 4.58 6.28 27.50
C PHE A 307 3.33 5.44 27.79
N VAL A 308 3.21 4.88 29.00
CA VAL A 308 2.04 4.08 29.43
C VAL A 308 0.77 4.93 29.40
N LEU A 309 0.83 6.15 29.97
CA LEU A 309 -0.30 7.09 29.95
C LEU A 309 -0.73 7.44 28.51
N LEU A 310 0.23 7.68 27.61
CA LEU A 310 -0.05 7.98 26.21
C LEU A 310 -0.59 6.76 25.46
N ARG A 311 -0.17 5.54 25.80
CA ARG A 311 -0.69 4.28 25.24
C ARG A 311 -2.16 4.08 25.61
N GLU A 312 -2.53 4.32 26.85
CA GLU A 312 -3.93 4.26 27.31
C GLU A 312 -4.79 5.35 26.68
N ARG A 313 -4.26 6.57 26.61
CA ARG A 313 -4.95 7.69 25.96
C ARG A 313 -5.17 7.43 24.47
N GLN A 314 -4.18 6.86 23.77
CA GLN A 314 -4.32 6.49 22.36
C GLN A 314 -5.51 5.54 22.18
N LYS A 315 -5.57 4.43 22.93
CA LYS A 315 -6.65 3.44 22.80
C LYS A 315 -8.04 4.06 22.91
N ARG A 316 -8.24 4.95 23.89
CA ARG A 316 -9.51 5.66 24.09
C ARG A 316 -9.85 6.56 22.89
N VAL A 317 -8.93 7.45 22.52
CA VAL A 317 -9.15 8.41 21.43
C VAL A 317 -9.32 7.70 20.08
N GLU A 318 -8.66 6.56 19.89
CA GLU A 318 -8.78 5.75 18.68
C GLU A 318 -10.20 5.20 18.50
N VAL A 319 -10.80 4.65 19.56
CA VAL A 319 -12.20 4.21 19.56
C VAL A 319 -13.14 5.39 19.30
N ASP A 320 -12.95 6.52 19.98
CA ASP A 320 -13.79 7.72 19.80
C ASP A 320 -13.73 8.26 18.37
N CYS A 321 -12.53 8.29 17.77
CA CYS A 321 -12.34 8.74 16.39
C CYS A 321 -13.07 7.82 15.40
N TYR A 322 -12.96 6.51 15.60
CA TYR A 322 -13.61 5.54 14.74
C TYR A 322 -15.13 5.63 14.85
N ASN A 323 -15.69 5.68 16.06
CA ASN A 323 -17.14 5.82 16.28
C ASN A 323 -17.68 7.11 15.67
N THR A 324 -16.99 8.24 15.90
CA THR A 324 -17.36 9.54 15.31
C THR A 324 -17.38 9.49 13.77
N TYR A 325 -16.45 8.74 13.19
CA TYR A 325 -16.37 8.55 11.74
C TYR A 325 -17.54 7.73 11.20
N ILE A 326 -17.90 6.62 11.86
CA ILE A 326 -19.05 5.78 11.49
C ILE A 326 -20.36 6.56 11.64
N ASP A 327 -20.57 7.19 12.79
CA ASP A 327 -21.79 7.96 13.04
C ASP A 327 -21.99 9.07 11.99
N ARG A 328 -20.90 9.69 11.54
CA ARG A 328 -20.96 10.69 10.47
C ARG A 328 -21.33 10.06 9.12
N ALA A 329 -20.77 8.90 8.80
CA ALA A 329 -21.09 8.20 7.55
C ALA A 329 -22.57 7.78 7.51
N GLU A 330 -23.13 7.37 8.65
CA GLU A 330 -24.53 7.00 8.79
C GLU A 330 -25.46 8.22 8.71
N ARG A 331 -25.20 9.27 9.50
CA ARG A 331 -26.06 10.47 9.54
C ARG A 331 -26.10 11.22 8.20
N GLU A 332 -25.00 11.23 7.46
CA GLU A 332 -24.88 12.00 6.21
C GLU A 332 -25.26 11.18 4.97
N ILE A 333 -25.72 9.93 5.09
CA ILE A 333 -25.94 9.06 3.92
C ILE A 333 -26.93 9.66 2.90
N SER A 334 -27.98 10.32 3.37
CA SER A 334 -29.03 10.93 2.54
C SER A 334 -28.64 12.30 1.98
N ARG A 335 -27.78 13.05 2.67
CA ARG A 335 -27.34 14.41 2.29
C ARG A 335 -26.07 14.41 1.48
N ASN A 336 -25.14 13.52 1.81
CA ASN A 336 -23.83 13.41 1.21
C ASN A 336 -23.32 11.96 1.26
N SER A 337 -23.72 11.18 0.26
CA SER A 337 -23.32 9.78 0.11
C SER A 337 -21.81 9.55 -0.02
N LYS A 338 -20.99 10.60 -0.21
CA LYS A 338 -19.52 10.48 -0.30
C LYS A 338 -18.91 9.85 0.95
N TYR A 339 -19.43 10.13 2.15
CA TYR A 339 -18.88 9.56 3.39
C TYR A 339 -19.06 8.05 3.43
N PHE A 340 -20.26 7.58 3.11
CA PHE A 340 -20.58 6.15 3.01
C PHE A 340 -19.71 5.44 1.96
N TRP A 341 -19.61 5.99 0.74
CA TRP A 341 -18.76 5.41 -0.30
C TRP A 341 -17.28 5.41 0.06
N THR A 342 -16.81 6.41 0.81
CA THR A 342 -15.43 6.44 1.32
C THR A 342 -15.20 5.33 2.34
N PHE A 343 -16.15 5.10 3.25
CA PHE A 343 -16.10 3.99 4.20
C PHE A 343 -16.05 2.64 3.49
N LEU A 344 -16.96 2.37 2.56
CA LEU A 344 -16.95 1.12 1.80
C LEU A 344 -15.64 0.91 1.03
N LYS A 345 -15.12 1.95 0.37
CA LYS A 345 -13.83 1.87 -0.33
C LYS A 345 -12.67 1.58 0.62
N SER A 346 -12.72 2.06 1.87
CA SER A 346 -11.69 1.76 2.87
C SER A 346 -11.73 0.30 3.39
N ARG A 347 -12.83 -0.43 3.14
CA ARG A 347 -13.03 -1.82 3.56
C ARG A 347 -12.75 -2.84 2.46
N LYS A 348 -12.62 -2.41 1.20
CA LYS A 348 -12.25 -3.30 0.11
C LYS A 348 -10.75 -3.61 0.22
N GLU A 349 -10.42 -4.90 0.25
CA GLU A 349 -9.02 -5.39 0.14
C GLU A 349 -8.42 -5.14 -1.25
N GLU A 350 -9.28 -4.97 -2.26
CA GLU A 350 -8.88 -4.61 -3.62
C GLU A 350 -8.29 -3.20 -3.66
N SER A 351 -6.97 -3.12 -3.71
CA SER A 351 -6.29 -1.89 -4.09
C SER A 351 -6.72 -1.53 -5.53
N ASN A 352 -7.30 -0.34 -5.73
CA ASN A 352 -7.47 0.26 -7.07
C ASN A 352 -6.13 0.70 -7.69
N ASP A 353 -5.05 0.08 -7.25
CA ASP A 353 -3.69 0.44 -7.58
C ASP A 353 -3.40 -0.12 -8.97
N LEU A 354 -3.05 0.80 -9.87
CA LEU A 354 -2.72 0.45 -11.24
C LEU A 354 -1.34 -0.21 -11.29
N PRO A 355 -1.17 -1.26 -12.11
CA PRO A 355 0.16 -1.79 -12.42
C PRO A 355 1.10 -0.67 -12.88
N GLY A 356 2.31 -0.66 -12.33
CA GLY A 356 3.37 0.30 -12.62
C GLY A 356 4.01 0.09 -13.99
N HIS A 357 3.55 -0.92 -14.73
CA HIS A 357 3.88 -1.14 -16.13
C HIS A 357 2.64 -1.66 -16.84
N MET A 358 2.29 -1.04 -17.97
CA MET A 358 1.17 -1.46 -18.81
C MET A 358 1.62 -1.55 -20.26
N SER A 359 0.95 -2.39 -21.03
CA SER A 359 1.28 -2.62 -22.44
C SER A 359 0.03 -2.62 -23.31
N PHE A 360 0.12 -1.95 -24.47
CA PHE A 360 -0.90 -1.93 -25.48
C PHE A 360 -0.27 -1.87 -26.88
N GLY A 361 -0.76 -2.68 -27.83
CA GLY A 361 -0.28 -2.64 -29.22
C GLY A 361 1.23 -2.89 -29.41
N GLY A 362 1.87 -3.69 -28.54
CA GLY A 362 3.32 -3.95 -28.59
C GLY A 362 4.19 -2.83 -27.97
N THR A 363 3.58 -1.73 -27.54
CA THR A 363 4.24 -0.69 -26.73
C THR A 363 4.02 -0.96 -25.25
N SER A 364 4.99 -0.58 -24.42
CA SER A 364 4.91 -0.80 -22.98
C SER A 364 5.57 0.34 -22.23
N SER A 365 4.93 0.81 -21.15
CA SER A 365 5.40 1.97 -20.41
C SER A 365 5.13 1.88 -18.91
N SER A 366 5.98 2.57 -18.14
CA SER A 366 5.79 2.88 -16.72
C SER A 366 5.50 4.36 -16.47
N ASN A 367 5.41 5.20 -17.51
CA ASN A 367 5.09 6.61 -17.39
C ASN A 367 3.56 6.80 -17.43
N GLY A 368 3.01 7.54 -16.47
CA GLY A 368 1.56 7.79 -16.38
C GLY A 368 0.96 8.46 -17.62
N GLU A 369 1.68 9.39 -18.25
CA GLU A 369 1.22 10.08 -19.46
C GLU A 369 1.14 9.13 -20.66
N GLU A 370 2.19 8.35 -20.88
CA GLU A 370 2.22 7.34 -21.94
C GLU A 370 1.15 6.26 -21.71
N ILE A 371 0.92 5.86 -20.45
CA ILE A 371 -0.16 4.96 -20.08
C ILE A 371 -1.53 5.57 -20.40
N CYS A 372 -1.77 6.84 -20.07
CA CYS A 372 -3.00 7.54 -20.44
C CYS A 372 -3.20 7.59 -21.96
N ASN A 373 -2.14 7.82 -22.73
CA ASN A 373 -2.20 7.83 -24.19
C ASN A 373 -2.49 6.42 -24.77
N MET A 374 -1.95 5.36 -24.15
CA MET A 374 -2.30 3.98 -24.50
C MET A 374 -3.78 3.70 -24.24
N PHE A 375 -4.32 4.12 -23.09
CA PHE A 375 -5.75 4.03 -22.82
C PHE A 375 -6.58 4.82 -23.82
N ASN A 376 -6.18 6.05 -24.14
CA ASN A 376 -6.88 6.89 -25.12
C ASN A 376 -6.95 6.19 -26.48
N SER A 377 -5.83 5.63 -26.94
CA SER A 377 -5.75 4.88 -28.20
C SER A 377 -6.65 3.63 -28.19
N TYR A 378 -6.65 2.89 -27.07
CA TYR A 378 -7.54 1.74 -26.90
C TYR A 378 -9.02 2.14 -26.93
N PHE A 379 -9.41 3.15 -26.15
CA PHE A 379 -10.80 3.60 -26.10
C PHE A 379 -11.25 4.15 -27.45
N GLN A 380 -10.40 4.91 -28.14
CA GLN A 380 -10.66 5.37 -29.51
C GLN A 380 -10.95 4.19 -30.44
N SER A 381 -10.18 3.10 -30.34
CA SER A 381 -10.39 1.91 -31.18
C SER A 381 -11.70 1.15 -30.91
N ALA A 382 -12.34 1.39 -29.77
CA ALA A 382 -13.64 0.81 -29.44
C ALA A 382 -14.82 1.60 -30.01
N PHE A 383 -14.58 2.84 -30.46
CA PHE A 383 -15.58 3.61 -31.19
C PHE A 383 -15.60 3.18 -32.66
N GLU A 384 -16.78 3.22 -33.26
CA GLU A 384 -16.89 3.07 -34.70
C GLU A 384 -16.05 4.17 -35.36
N PRO A 385 -15.27 3.85 -36.41
CA PRO A 385 -14.63 4.88 -37.20
C PRO A 385 -15.71 5.85 -37.66
N GLU A 386 -15.41 7.15 -37.68
CA GLU A 386 -16.31 8.12 -38.28
C GLU A 386 -16.67 7.61 -39.68
N ILE A 387 -17.88 7.07 -39.81
CA ILE A 387 -18.46 6.86 -41.11
C ILE A 387 -18.49 8.27 -41.66
N SER A 388 -17.69 8.55 -42.69
CA SER A 388 -17.89 9.70 -43.53
C SER A 388 -19.26 9.52 -44.16
N VAL A 389 -20.30 9.78 -43.37
CA VAL A 389 -21.62 10.00 -43.89
C VAL A 389 -21.38 11.25 -44.71
N ASN A 390 -21.34 11.08 -46.04
CA ASN A 390 -21.94 12.04 -46.95
C ASN A 390 -23.46 12.10 -46.64
N GLY A 391 -23.79 12.26 -45.36
CA GLY A 391 -25.10 12.44 -44.83
C GLY A 391 -25.42 13.84 -45.25
N VAL A 392 -26.22 13.93 -46.31
CA VAL A 392 -27.15 15.01 -46.49
C VAL A 392 -27.76 15.23 -45.11
N LEU A 393 -27.33 16.30 -44.43
CA LEU A 393 -27.95 16.75 -43.20
C LEU A 393 -29.46 16.76 -43.47
N PRO A 394 -30.32 16.22 -42.58
CA PRO A 394 -31.75 16.24 -42.82
C PRO A 394 -32.16 17.68 -43.14
N ASP A 395 -32.70 17.87 -44.35
CA ASP A 395 -32.82 19.14 -45.07
C ASP A 395 -33.91 20.07 -44.48
N SER A 396 -34.09 20.04 -43.16
CA SER A 396 -35.22 20.66 -42.48
C SER A 396 -34.99 20.96 -41.00
N GLN A 397 -33.76 21.28 -40.59
CA GLN A 397 -33.58 22.05 -39.36
C GLN A 397 -33.31 23.52 -39.70
N PRO A 398 -33.95 24.48 -39.00
CA PRO A 398 -33.65 25.89 -39.20
C PRO A 398 -32.16 26.08 -38.97
N TYR A 399 -31.47 26.61 -39.98
CA TYR A 399 -30.06 26.98 -39.88
C TYR A 399 -29.95 27.93 -38.69
N VAL A 400 -29.38 27.46 -37.58
CA VAL A 400 -29.15 28.31 -36.41
C VAL A 400 -27.99 29.21 -36.79
N ASP A 401 -28.31 30.41 -37.25
CA ASP A 401 -27.31 31.43 -37.49
C ASP A 401 -26.75 31.88 -36.14
N LEU A 402 -25.51 31.48 -35.85
CA LEU A 402 -24.80 31.86 -34.63
C LEU A 402 -24.63 33.39 -34.51
N CYS A 403 -24.78 34.14 -35.62
CA CYS A 403 -24.78 35.61 -35.61
C CYS A 403 -26.01 36.21 -34.91
N THR A 404 -27.05 35.41 -34.64
CA THR A 404 -28.25 35.84 -33.90
C THR A 404 -28.16 35.62 -32.39
N ILE A 405 -27.08 35.01 -31.91
CA ILE A 405 -26.88 34.77 -30.47
C ILE A 405 -26.37 36.07 -29.83
N GLU A 406 -27.28 36.80 -29.18
CA GLU A 406 -26.90 37.93 -28.33
C GLU A 406 -26.52 37.45 -26.92
N LEU A 407 -25.23 37.51 -26.59
CA LEU A 407 -24.73 37.28 -25.24
C LEU A 407 -24.65 38.60 -24.48
N SER A 408 -25.62 38.86 -23.62
CA SER A 408 -25.60 40.03 -22.73
C SER A 408 -24.86 39.73 -21.42
N VAL A 409 -24.36 40.78 -20.77
CA VAL A 409 -23.66 40.68 -19.47
C VAL A 409 -24.55 40.01 -18.41
N SER A 410 -25.85 40.30 -18.40
CA SER A 410 -26.80 39.72 -17.44
C SER A 410 -27.01 38.22 -17.64
N ILE A 411 -26.95 37.74 -18.89
CA ILE A 411 -27.00 36.31 -19.21
C ILE A 411 -25.74 35.62 -18.66
N VAL A 412 -24.56 36.17 -18.94
CA VAL A 412 -23.29 35.62 -18.46
C VAL A 412 -23.26 35.59 -16.92
N GLU A 413 -23.61 36.69 -16.27
CA GLU A 413 -23.65 36.78 -14.81
C GLU A 413 -24.62 35.76 -14.19
N LYS A 414 -25.80 35.57 -14.80
CA LYS A 414 -26.78 34.57 -14.35
C LYS A 414 -26.20 33.17 -14.41
N TYR A 415 -25.48 32.81 -15.48
CA TYR A 415 -24.87 31.48 -15.59
C TYR A 415 -23.71 31.31 -14.60
N LEU A 416 -22.84 32.31 -14.45
CA LEU A 416 -21.74 32.28 -13.49
C LEU A 416 -22.24 32.11 -12.04
N LYS A 417 -23.29 32.83 -11.64
CA LYS A 417 -23.88 32.70 -10.29
C LYS A 417 -24.48 31.31 -9.98
N ASN A 418 -24.90 30.59 -11.02
CA ASN A 418 -25.48 29.26 -10.88
C ASN A 418 -24.43 28.13 -10.93
N LEU A 419 -23.16 28.46 -11.16
CA LEU A 419 -22.09 27.48 -11.13
C LEU A 419 -21.90 26.90 -9.71
N SER A 420 -21.76 25.58 -9.64
CA SER A 420 -21.48 24.91 -8.39
C SER A 420 -19.98 24.99 -8.08
N VAL A 421 -19.62 25.79 -7.08
CA VAL A 421 -18.23 26.01 -6.62
C VAL A 421 -17.51 24.74 -6.17
N ASP A 422 -18.26 23.69 -5.82
CA ASP A 422 -17.73 22.40 -5.36
C ASP A 422 -17.37 21.43 -6.52
N LYS A 423 -17.59 21.83 -7.77
CA LYS A 423 -17.29 21.02 -8.95
C LYS A 423 -15.82 21.15 -9.35
N GLY A 424 -15.32 20.12 -10.03
CA GLY A 424 -13.96 20.10 -10.56
C GLY A 424 -13.79 21.09 -11.70
N VAL A 425 -12.53 21.32 -12.07
CA VAL A 425 -12.16 22.11 -13.26
C VAL A 425 -12.71 21.47 -14.52
N GLY A 426 -13.11 22.31 -15.48
CA GLY A 426 -13.47 21.89 -16.82
C GLY A 426 -12.26 21.54 -17.69
N PRO A 427 -12.48 21.25 -18.99
CA PRO A 427 -11.40 21.05 -19.96
C PRO A 427 -10.51 22.29 -20.14
N ASP A 428 -11.02 23.47 -19.78
CA ASP A 428 -10.31 24.74 -19.75
C ASP A 428 -9.40 24.91 -18.52
N ALA A 429 -9.38 23.95 -17.59
CA ALA A 429 -8.65 23.99 -16.33
C ALA A 429 -9.02 25.15 -15.37
N LEU A 430 -10.09 25.92 -15.66
CA LEU A 430 -10.57 27.01 -14.82
C LEU A 430 -11.63 26.47 -13.84
N PRO A 431 -11.45 26.64 -12.51
CA PRO A 431 -12.42 26.10 -11.57
C PRO A 431 -13.60 27.07 -11.40
N PRO A 432 -14.83 26.57 -11.19
CA PRO A 432 -16.02 27.38 -10.94
C PRO A 432 -15.96 28.35 -9.75
N VAL A 433 -14.96 28.20 -8.87
CA VAL A 433 -14.75 29.04 -7.69
C VAL A 433 -14.03 30.35 -8.00
N PHE A 434 -13.33 30.43 -9.14
CA PHE A 434 -12.71 31.65 -9.64
C PHE A 434 -13.72 32.39 -10.51
#